data_AF-A0A642BUB5-F1
#
_entry.id   AF-A0A642BUB5-F1
#
_cell.length_a   1.000
_cell.length_b   1.000
_cell.length_c   1.000
_cell.angle_alpha   90.00
_cell.angle_beta   90.00
_cell.angle_gamma   90.00
#
_symmetry.space_group_name_H-M   'P 1'
#
loop_
_entity.id
_entity.type
_entity.pdbx_description
1 polymer ?
#
loop_
_entity_poly.entity_id
_entity_poly.type
_entity_poly.pdbx_seq_one_letter_code
_entity_poly.pdbx_strand_id
1 'polypeptide(L)'
;MEHRVRKILTSLIAILAATNLEAQQSTPKLVVCITVDQLRGDYIEYFYNTFGERGFKRLMNEGLVYNNIRFEFSDIDEASA
;
A
#
# COMPACT_ATOMS: atom_id res chain seq x y z
N MET A 1 -3.56 -9.07 51.41
CA MET A 1 -3.22 -8.30 50.19
C MET A 1 -2.88 -9.19 48.98
N GLU A 2 -2.22 -10.33 49.19
CA GLU A 2 -1.85 -11.32 48.16
C GLU A 2 -2.94 -11.72 47.15
N HIS A 3 -4.16 -12.03 47.61
CA HIS A 3 -5.16 -12.64 46.74
C HIS A 3 -5.78 -11.67 45.71
N ARG A 4 -5.89 -10.38 46.04
CA ARG A 4 -6.41 -9.35 45.13
C ARG A 4 -5.40 -9.02 44.04
N VAL A 5 -4.13 -8.90 44.40
CA VAL A 5 -3.03 -8.64 43.46
C VAL A 5 -2.86 -9.81 42.49
N ARG A 6 -2.91 -11.07 42.98
CA ARG A 6 -2.86 -12.26 42.11
C ARG A 6 -4.02 -12.33 41.11
N LYS A 7 -5.23 -11.92 41.51
CA LYS A 7 -6.39 -11.87 40.60
C LYS A 7 -6.24 -10.79 39.52
N ILE A 8 -5.73 -9.63 39.88
CA ILE A 8 -5.46 -8.54 38.93
C ILE A 8 -4.39 -8.98 37.92
N LEU A 9 -3.28 -9.53 38.41
CA LEU A 9 -2.15 -9.99 37.60
C LEU A 9 -2.56 -11.12 36.64
N THR A 10 -3.35 -12.09 37.11
CA THR A 10 -3.85 -13.18 36.26
C THR A 10 -4.84 -12.69 35.20
N SER A 11 -5.69 -11.68 35.50
CA SER A 11 -6.57 -11.10 34.49
C SER A 11 -5.80 -10.31 33.42
N LEU A 12 -4.74 -9.59 33.81
CA LEU A 12 -3.87 -8.86 32.88
C LEU A 12 -3.14 -9.82 31.92
N ILE A 13 -2.61 -10.92 32.45
CA ILE A 13 -1.97 -11.96 31.64
C ILE A 13 -2.99 -12.63 30.70
N ALA A 14 -4.22 -12.89 31.15
CA ALA A 14 -5.26 -13.46 30.31
C ALA A 14 -5.67 -12.53 29.15
N ILE A 15 -5.77 -11.22 29.40
CA ILE A 15 -6.06 -10.21 28.37
C ILE A 15 -4.92 -10.17 27.34
N LEU A 16 -3.66 -10.20 27.81
CA LEU A 16 -2.49 -10.17 26.93
C LEU A 16 -2.31 -11.46 26.12
N ALA A 17 -2.71 -12.60 26.67
CA ALA A 17 -2.70 -13.88 25.96
C ALA A 17 -3.80 -13.97 24.88
N ALA A 18 -4.93 -13.28 25.09
CA ALA A 18 -6.06 -13.25 24.17
C ALA A 18 -5.84 -12.34 22.93
N THR A 19 -4.81 -11.48 22.90
CA THR A 19 -4.55 -10.60 21.75
C THR A 19 -3.87 -11.29 20.56
N ASN A 20 -3.65 -12.61 20.60
CA ASN A 20 -3.17 -13.37 19.45
C ASN A 20 -4.32 -13.81 18.52
N LEU A 21 -5.32 -12.93 18.30
CA LEU A 21 -6.30 -13.15 17.23
C LEU A 21 -5.64 -12.79 15.90
N GLU A 22 -5.22 -13.84 15.21
CA GLU A 22 -4.85 -13.93 13.80
C GLU A 22 -4.72 -12.60 13.05
N ALA A 23 -3.48 -12.18 12.83
CA ALA A 23 -3.12 -11.33 11.70
C ALA A 23 -3.24 -12.17 10.41
N GLN A 24 -4.45 -12.60 10.06
CA GLN A 24 -4.74 -13.22 8.78
C GLN A 24 -4.59 -12.10 7.73
N GLN A 25 -3.37 -11.92 7.25
CA GLN A 25 -3.08 -10.94 6.22
C GLN A 25 -3.87 -11.35 4.98
N SER A 26 -4.92 -10.59 4.67
CA SER A 26 -5.83 -10.93 3.58
C SER A 26 -5.05 -10.88 2.27
N THR A 27 -4.75 -12.04 1.70
CA THR A 27 -4.07 -12.13 0.42
C THR A 27 -5.03 -11.70 -0.69
N PRO A 28 -4.62 -10.77 -1.58
CA PRO A 28 -5.44 -10.41 -2.72
C PRO A 28 -5.71 -11.64 -3.59
N LYS A 29 -6.97 -11.88 -3.94
CA LYS A 29 -7.34 -12.97 -4.87
C LYS A 29 -6.90 -12.71 -6.31
N LEU A 30 -6.64 -11.45 -6.64
CA LEU A 30 -6.18 -11.01 -7.96
C LEU A 30 -5.27 -9.79 -7.78
N VAL A 31 -4.14 -9.81 -8.50
CA VAL A 31 -3.26 -8.66 -8.67
C VAL A 31 -3.24 -8.33 -10.17
N VAL A 32 -3.49 -7.08 -10.51
CA VAL A 32 -3.43 -6.60 -11.91
C VAL A 32 -2.28 -5.62 -12.02
N CYS A 33 -1.30 -5.93 -12.87
CA CYS A 33 -0.23 -5.00 -13.24
C CYS A 33 -0.63 -4.31 -14.56
N ILE A 34 -0.63 -2.98 -14.56
CA ILE A 34 -0.95 -2.16 -15.74
C ILE A 34 0.28 -1.31 -16.05
N THR A 35 0.79 -1.43 -17.26
CA THR A 35 1.85 -0.56 -17.79
C THR A 35 1.27 0.26 -18.93
N VAL A 36 1.62 1.54 -18.98
CA VAL A 36 1.28 2.44 -20.08
C VAL A 36 2.59 2.88 -20.71
N ASP A 37 2.80 2.50 -21.97
CA ASP A 37 4.02 2.82 -22.67
C ASP A 37 4.20 4.35 -22.82
N GLN A 38 5.43 4.82 -22.63
CA GLN A 38 5.83 6.23 -22.67
C GLN A 38 5.02 7.20 -21.77
N LEU A 39 4.33 6.71 -20.73
CA LEU A 39 3.61 7.59 -19.81
C LEU A 39 4.57 8.27 -18.83
N ARG A 40 4.81 9.57 -19.03
CA ARG A 40 5.50 10.38 -18.02
C ARG A 40 4.59 10.68 -16.83
N GLY A 41 5.16 10.66 -15.63
CA GLY A 41 4.41 10.88 -14.38
C GLY A 41 3.75 12.27 -14.29
N ASP A 42 4.41 13.30 -14.82
CA ASP A 42 3.89 14.69 -14.81
C ASP A 42 2.63 14.87 -15.65
N TYR A 43 2.37 13.99 -16.63
CA TYR A 43 1.13 14.03 -17.41
C TYR A 43 -0.10 13.67 -16.57
N ILE A 44 0.03 12.77 -15.60
CA ILE A 44 -1.10 12.40 -14.73
C ILE A 44 -1.53 13.62 -13.90
N GLU A 45 -0.57 14.41 -13.43
CA GLU A 45 -0.86 15.64 -12.67
C GLU A 45 -1.40 16.75 -13.58
N TYR A 46 -0.77 16.98 -14.74
CA TYR A 46 -1.18 18.02 -15.68
C TYR A 46 -2.63 17.83 -16.18
N PHE A 47 -3.02 16.60 -16.48
CA PHE A 47 -4.35 16.25 -16.97
C PHE A 47 -5.33 15.83 -15.87
N TYR A 48 -4.98 15.99 -14.59
CA TYR A 48 -5.81 15.51 -13.48
C TYR A 48 -7.28 15.95 -13.59
N ASN A 49 -7.50 17.23 -13.94
CA ASN A 49 -8.85 17.80 -14.03
C ASN A 49 -9.66 17.32 -15.24
N THR A 50 -9.04 16.68 -16.23
CA THR A 50 -9.74 16.13 -17.41
C THR A 50 -10.16 14.67 -17.22
N PHE A 51 -9.60 13.98 -16.23
CA PHE A 51 -9.94 12.58 -15.95
C PHE A 51 -11.26 12.41 -15.21
N GLY A 52 -11.96 11.30 -15.51
CA GLY A 52 -13.10 10.83 -14.73
C GLY A 52 -12.69 10.22 -13.39
N GLU A 53 -13.65 10.11 -12.47
CA GLU A 53 -13.39 9.76 -11.06
C GLU A 53 -12.90 8.31 -10.83
N ARG A 54 -13.19 7.38 -11.74
CA ARG A 54 -12.95 5.93 -11.53
C ARG A 54 -11.63 5.37 -12.09
N GLY A 55 -10.79 6.23 -12.66
CA GLY A 55 -9.52 5.86 -13.30
C GLY A 55 -8.29 6.34 -12.52
N PHE A 56 -7.43 7.12 -13.16
CA PHE A 56 -6.23 7.71 -12.54
C PHE A 56 -6.54 8.46 -11.23
N LYS A 57 -7.62 9.23 -11.16
CA LYS A 57 -8.03 9.92 -9.93
C LYS A 57 -8.21 8.97 -8.74
N ARG A 58 -8.91 7.85 -8.95
CA ARG A 58 -9.08 6.82 -7.92
C ARG A 58 -7.75 6.24 -7.47
N LEU A 59 -6.87 5.89 -8.41
CA LEU A 59 -5.55 5.34 -8.10
C LEU A 59 -4.69 6.34 -7.29
N MET A 60 -4.79 7.63 -7.61
CA MET A 60 -4.05 8.69 -6.90
C MET A 60 -4.60 8.97 -5.50
N ASN A 61 -5.93 8.93 -5.33
CA ASN A 61 -6.59 9.30 -4.08
C ASN A 61 -6.74 8.16 -3.08
N GLU A 62 -6.92 6.92 -3.56
CA GLU A 62 -7.13 5.73 -2.72
C GLU A 62 -5.90 4.81 -2.66
N GLY A 63 -4.93 5.02 -3.55
CA GLY A 63 -3.73 4.21 -3.66
C GLY A 63 -2.50 4.83 -2.99
N LEU A 64 -1.37 4.16 -3.17
CA LEU A 64 -0.06 4.67 -2.82
C LEU A 64 0.66 5.12 -4.09
N VAL A 65 1.08 6.38 -4.13
CA VAL A 65 1.72 6.99 -5.31
C VAL A 65 3.18 7.28 -5.01
N TYR A 66 4.06 6.80 -5.89
CA TYR A 66 5.48 7.05 -5.84
C TYR A 66 5.86 8.08 -6.92
N ASN A 67 5.98 9.34 -6.53
CA ASN A 67 6.21 10.46 -7.45
C ASN A 67 7.67 10.63 -7.89
N ASN A 68 8.60 9.91 -7.27
CA ASN A 68 10.04 10.04 -7.52
C ASN A 68 10.68 8.69 -7.87
N ILE A 69 10.11 8.02 -8.87
CA ILE A 69 10.68 6.81 -9.46
C ILE A 69 11.53 7.20 -10.67
N ARG A 70 12.72 6.61 -10.77
CA ARG A 70 13.52 6.63 -11.98
C ARG A 70 13.50 5.24 -12.59
N PHE A 71 13.12 5.14 -13.86
CA PHE A 71 13.39 3.94 -14.62
C PHE A 71 14.88 3.91 -14.91
N GLU A 72 15.57 2.94 -14.33
CA GLU A 72 16.94 2.62 -14.74
C GLU A 72 16.85 1.89 -16.08
N PHE A 73 17.17 2.58 -17.16
CA PHE A 73 17.46 1.91 -18.42
C PHE A 73 18.85 1.29 -18.28
N SER A 74 18.91 -0.04 -18.17
CA SER A 74 20.15 -0.78 -18.42
C SER A 74 20.38 -0.75 -19.93
N ASP A 75 21.50 -0.15 -20.35
CA ASP A 75 22.00 -0.14 -21.73
C ASP A 75 21.05 0.52 -22.76
N ILE A 76 21.00 1.85 -22.77
CA ILE A 76 20.38 2.64 -23.85
C ILE A 76 21.20 2.38 -25.12
N ASP A 77 20.66 1.60 -26.07
CA ASP A 77 21.20 1.50 -27.42
C ASP A 77 20.75 2.70 -28.28
N GLU A 78 21.42 2.95 -29.40
CA GLU A 78 21.11 4.09 -30.29
C GLU A 78 19.67 4.04 -30.85
N ALA A 79 18.99 2.90 -30.78
CA ALA A 79 17.59 2.76 -31.21
C ALA A 79 16.59 3.23 -30.14
N SER A 80 17.05 3.40 -28.90
CA SER A 80 16.24 3.79 -27.74
C SER A 80 16.36 5.28 -27.37
N ALA A 81 17.23 6.04 -28.08
CA ALA A 81 17.49 7.47 -27.87
C ALA A 81 16.62 8.40 -28.73
#